data_AF-A0A350YRL3-F1
#
_entry.id   AF-A0A350YRL3-F1
#
_cell.length_a   1.000
_cell.length_b   1.000
_cell.length_c   1.000
_cell.angle_alpha   90.00
_cell.angle_beta   90.00
_cell.angle_gamma   90.00
#
_symmetry.space_group_name_H-M   'P 1'
#
loop_
_entity.id
_entity.type
_entity.pdbx_description
1 polymer ?
#
loop_
_entity_poly.entity_id
_entity_poly.type
_entity_poly.pdbx_seq_one_letter_code
_entity_poly.pdbx_strand_id
1 'polypeptide(L)'
;GLRGIGSIGWFDEVNRPKQYYKDAANKVDYSYDALGNKWGKTSVIASTTTATLYYGPFIYTGGTLTRVLTPEGYYNPATGNYYYYLRDHLRKTTLLITIKCQIAIQ
;
A
#
# COMPACT_ATOMS: atom_id res chain seq x y z
N GLY A 1 -24.68 -3.79 6.23
CA GLY A 1 -24.49 -2.38 6.63
C GLY A 1 -23.01 -2.09 6.78
N LEU A 2 -22.59 -0.84 6.53
CA LEU A 2 -21.22 -0.37 6.69
C LEU A 2 -20.71 -0.73 8.10
N ARG A 3 -19.73 -1.64 8.19
CA ARG A 3 -19.17 -2.19 9.46
C ARG A 3 -18.51 -1.10 10.30
N GLY A 4 -19.29 -0.29 11.00
CA GLY A 4 -18.79 0.78 11.87
C GLY A 4 -18.01 1.89 11.15
N ILE A 5 -18.21 2.06 9.84
CA ILE A 5 -17.69 3.18 9.05
C ILE A 5 -18.78 4.27 9.05
N GLY A 6 -18.41 5.49 9.41
CA GLY A 6 -19.33 6.63 9.45
C GLY A 6 -19.66 7.14 8.05
N SER A 7 -18.64 7.39 7.23
CA SER A 7 -18.82 7.87 5.86
C SER A 7 -17.71 7.41 4.91
N ILE A 8 -18.02 7.47 3.61
CA ILE A 8 -17.06 7.30 2.53
C ILE A 8 -17.19 8.50 1.61
N GLY A 9 -16.12 9.27 1.47
CA GLY A 9 -16.02 10.34 0.48
C GLY A 9 -15.44 9.83 -0.83
N TRP A 10 -15.80 10.47 -1.93
CA TRP A 10 -15.38 10.10 -3.28
C TRP A 10 -14.79 11.32 -4.02
N PHE A 11 -13.93 11.02 -4.99
CA PHE A 11 -13.60 11.91 -6.10
C PHE A 11 -14.44 11.43 -7.28
N ASP A 12 -15.49 12.18 -7.60
CA ASP A 12 -16.49 11.76 -8.57
C ASP A 12 -15.93 11.79 -10.00
N GLU A 13 -15.03 12.73 -10.28
CA GLU A 13 -14.42 12.94 -11.60
C GLU A 13 -13.60 11.74 -12.07
N VAL A 14 -13.04 10.99 -11.13
CA VAL A 14 -12.24 9.78 -11.39
C VAL A 14 -12.88 8.51 -10.82
N ASN A 15 -14.08 8.61 -10.25
CA ASN A 15 -14.81 7.53 -9.58
C ASN A 15 -13.92 6.73 -8.60
N ARG A 16 -13.18 7.44 -7.73
CA ARG A 16 -12.27 6.83 -6.74
C ARG A 16 -12.62 7.25 -5.31
N PRO A 17 -12.39 6.39 -4.31
CA PRO A 17 -12.63 6.76 -2.92
C PRO A 17 -11.60 7.81 -2.48
N LYS A 18 -12.10 8.92 -1.95
CA LYS A 18 -11.31 10.01 -1.37
C LYS A 18 -10.97 9.74 0.10
N GLN A 19 -11.94 9.25 0.87
CA GLN A 19 -11.77 9.05 2.31
C GLN A 19 -12.65 7.93 2.82
N TYR A 20 -12.12 7.09 3.71
CA TYR A 20 -12.92 6.30 4.64
C TYR A 20 -12.83 6.95 6.01
N TYR A 21 -13.97 7.31 6.58
CA TYR A 21 -14.02 8.00 7.87
C TYR A 21 -14.90 7.23 8.85
N LYS A 22 -14.32 6.86 10.00
CA LYS A 22 -15.08 6.39 11.16
C LYS A 22 -15.12 7.49 12.21
N ASP A 23 -13.95 7.99 12.60
CA ASP A 23 -13.75 9.09 13.54
C ASP A 23 -12.35 9.71 13.31
N ALA A 24 -12.00 10.77 14.05
CA ALA A 24 -10.71 11.44 13.90
C ALA A 24 -9.49 10.54 14.21
N ALA A 25 -9.66 9.54 15.07
CA ALA A 25 -8.63 8.57 15.42
C ALA A 25 -8.55 7.38 14.46
N ASN A 26 -9.54 7.22 13.58
CA ASN A 26 -9.72 6.08 12.68
C ASN A 26 -10.25 6.55 11.31
N LYS A 27 -9.33 6.89 10.42
CA LYS A 27 -9.66 7.32 9.05
C LYS A 27 -8.56 6.97 8.06
N VAL A 28 -8.90 6.94 6.78
CA VAL A 28 -7.92 6.82 5.69
C VAL A 28 -8.27 7.85 4.63
N ASP A 29 -7.33 8.73 4.35
CA ASP A 29 -7.38 9.73 3.29
C ASP A 29 -6.55 9.22 2.08
N TYR A 30 -7.03 9.40 0.85
CA TYR A 30 -6.31 9.04 -0.38
C TYR A 30 -6.02 10.26 -1.25
N SER A 31 -4.93 10.18 -2.00
CA SER A 31 -4.61 11.11 -3.09
C SER A 31 -4.39 10.35 -4.40
N TYR A 32 -4.79 11.01 -5.48
CA TYR A 32 -4.66 10.51 -6.85
C TYR A 32 -4.11 11.62 -7.74
N ASP A 33 -3.50 11.22 -8.85
CA ASP A 33 -3.23 12.15 -9.95
C ASP A 33 -4.51 12.44 -10.76
N ALA A 34 -4.39 13.35 -11.72
CA ALA A 34 -5.50 13.72 -12.61
C ALA A 34 -5.99 12.56 -13.50
N LEU A 35 -5.20 11.50 -13.66
CA LEU A 35 -5.56 10.29 -14.41
C LEU A 35 -6.20 9.22 -13.50
N GLY A 36 -6.33 9.50 -12.20
CA GLY A 36 -6.89 8.58 -11.21
C GLY A 36 -5.91 7.52 -10.70
N ASN A 37 -4.62 7.62 -10.99
CA ASN A 37 -3.60 6.78 -10.37
C ASN A 37 -3.38 7.20 -8.93
N LYS A 38 -3.26 6.21 -8.04
CA LYS A 38 -3.07 6.49 -6.61
C LYS A 38 -1.65 6.97 -6.34
N TRP A 39 -1.52 8.17 -5.78
CA TRP A 39 -0.24 8.74 -5.36
C TRP A 39 0.06 8.50 -3.89
N GLY A 40 -0.97 8.37 -3.05
CA GLY A 40 -0.73 8.16 -1.65
C GLY A 40 -1.97 7.85 -0.85
N LYS A 41 -1.70 7.58 0.42
CA LYS A 41 -2.71 7.54 1.47
C LYS A 41 -2.13 7.98 2.80
N THR A 42 -2.97 8.52 3.65
CA THR A 42 -2.67 8.76 5.06
C THR A 42 -3.68 7.98 5.88
N SER A 43 -3.21 7.06 6.70
CA SER A 43 -4.04 6.27 7.61
C SER A 43 -3.85 6.77 9.03
N VAL A 44 -4.93 7.07 9.72
CA VAL A 44 -4.97 7.28 11.17
C VAL A 44 -5.63 6.05 11.77
N ILE A 45 -4.92 5.32 12.62
CA ILE A 45 -5.41 4.12 13.30
C ILE A 45 -5.07 4.27 14.78
N ALA A 46 -6.08 4.28 15.64
CA ALA A 46 -5.91 4.57 17.07
C ALA A 46 -5.03 5.81 17.30
N SER A 47 -5.34 6.90 16.57
CA SER A 47 -4.61 8.18 16.59
C SER A 47 -3.18 8.17 16.05
N THR A 48 -2.66 7.01 15.63
CA THR A 48 -1.34 6.92 14.99
C THR A 48 -1.46 7.22 13.51
N THR A 49 -0.74 8.23 13.03
CA THR A 49 -0.76 8.65 11.62
C THR A 49 0.38 8.02 10.84
N THR A 50 0.05 7.33 9.75
CA THR A 50 1.02 6.76 8.81
C THR A 50 0.71 7.21 7.40
N ALA A 51 1.66 7.89 6.75
CA ALA A 51 1.60 8.22 5.33
C ALA A 51 2.24 7.12 4.50
N THR A 52 1.60 6.72 3.40
CA THR A 52 2.18 5.85 2.37
C THR A 52 2.14 6.60 1.03
N LEU A 53 3.27 6.71 0.35
CA LEU A 53 3.39 7.31 -0.97
C LEU A 53 3.76 6.25 -2.01
N TYR A 54 3.18 6.37 -3.20
CA TYR A 54 3.37 5.48 -4.34
C TYR A 54 4.01 6.25 -5.48
N TYR A 55 5.21 5.84 -5.90
CA TYR A 55 5.93 6.45 -7.01
C TYR A 55 6.40 5.36 -7.96
N GLY A 56 5.57 5.03 -8.96
CA GLY A 56 5.78 3.87 -9.82
C GLY A 56 5.91 2.58 -8.99
N PRO A 57 7.01 1.81 -9.09
CA PRO A 57 7.21 0.60 -8.30
C PRO A 57 7.64 0.88 -6.85
N PHE A 58 7.99 2.11 -6.48
CA PHE A 58 8.52 2.45 -5.16
C PHE A 58 7.40 2.80 -4.18
N ILE A 59 7.42 2.16 -3.00
CA ILE A 59 6.46 2.41 -1.92
C ILE A 59 7.19 2.94 -0.69
N TYR A 60 6.87 4.18 -0.32
CA TYR A 60 7.38 4.83 0.88
C TYR A 60 6.32 4.79 1.97
N THR A 61 6.70 4.39 3.18
CA THR A 61 5.81 4.45 4.36
C THR A 61 6.52 5.22 5.46
N GLY A 62 5.87 6.24 6.01
CA GLY A 62 6.47 7.12 7.02
C GLY A 62 7.72 7.85 6.53
N GLY A 63 7.83 8.12 5.22
CA GLY A 63 9.00 8.75 4.60
C GLY A 63 10.12 7.77 4.20
N THR A 64 10.06 6.50 4.60
CA THR A 64 11.10 5.50 4.31
C THR A 64 10.68 4.59 3.17
N LEU A 65 11.61 4.25 2.25
CA LEU A 65 11.35 3.24 1.21
C LEU A 65 11.17 1.86 1.86
N THR A 66 9.96 1.32 1.76
CA THR A 66 9.59 0.05 2.42
C THR A 66 9.47 -1.12 1.46
N ARG A 67 9.15 -0.86 0.18
CA ARG A 67 9.03 -1.89 -0.86
C ARG A 67 9.40 -1.32 -2.23
N VAL A 68 9.95 -2.18 -3.07
CA VAL A 68 10.07 -1.98 -4.52
C VAL A 68 9.32 -3.10 -5.22
N LEU A 69 8.23 -2.78 -5.92
CA LEU A 69 7.39 -3.76 -6.60
C LEU A 69 8.10 -4.34 -7.84
N THR A 70 7.90 -5.64 -8.06
CA THR A 70 8.28 -6.34 -9.28
C THR A 70 7.03 -7.00 -9.90
N PRO A 71 7.08 -7.43 -11.17
CA PRO A 71 5.94 -8.10 -11.79
C PRO A 71 5.44 -9.32 -11.00
N GLU A 72 6.37 -10.07 -10.39
CA GLU A 72 6.12 -11.30 -9.64
C GLU A 72 5.95 -11.07 -8.12
N GLY A 73 6.27 -9.88 -7.59
CA GLY A 73 6.53 -9.76 -6.16
C GLY A 73 6.93 -8.37 -5.68
N TYR A 74 7.81 -8.33 -4.68
CA TYR A 74 8.49 -7.11 -4.25
C TYR A 74 9.82 -7.40 -3.55
N TYR A 75 10.72 -6.43 -3.61
CA TYR A 75 11.92 -6.35 -2.80
C TYR A 75 11.66 -5.54 -1.52
N ASN A 76 12.19 -6.00 -0.39
CA ASN A 76 12.14 -5.28 0.89
C ASN A 76 13.53 -4.71 1.23
N PRO A 77 13.74 -3.39 1.08
CA PRO A 77 15.04 -2.76 1.33
C PRO A 77 15.57 -2.92 2.75
N ALA A 78 14.69 -2.98 3.76
CA ALA A 78 15.11 -3.10 5.15
C ALA A 78 15.71 -4.49 5.47
N THR A 79 15.33 -5.51 4.71
CA THR A 79 15.78 -6.90 4.96
C THR A 79 16.65 -7.48 3.85
N GLY A 80 16.73 -6.82 2.70
CA GLY A 80 17.41 -7.33 1.51
C GLY A 80 16.70 -8.51 0.82
N ASN A 81 15.47 -8.85 1.23
CA ASN A 81 14.78 -10.04 0.74
C ASN A 81 13.86 -9.74 -0.45
N TYR A 82 13.77 -10.72 -1.34
CA TYR A 82 12.74 -10.76 -2.38
C TYR A 82 11.59 -11.64 -1.94
N TYR A 83 10.38 -11.14 -2.14
CA TYR A 83 9.12 -11.80 -1.83
C TYR A 83 8.34 -12.04 -3.14
N TYR A 84 7.99 -13.28 -3.42
CA TYR A 84 7.27 -13.67 -4.63
C TYR A 84 5.82 -14.01 -4.32
N TYR A 85 4.91 -13.52 -5.16
CA TYR A 85 3.50 -13.83 -5.13
C TYR A 85 3.23 -15.05 -6.01
N LEU A 86 2.90 -16.18 -5.40
CA LEU A 86 2.24 -17.26 -6.11
C LEU A 86 0.77 -16.92 -6.23
N ARG A 87 0.33 -16.70 -7.47
CA ARG A 87 -1.04 -16.34 -7.76
C ARG A 87 -1.74 -17.47 -8.49
N ASP A 88 -3.04 -17.61 -8.21
CA ASP A 88 -3.90 -18.45 -9.03
C ASP A 88 -4.19 -17.80 -10.40
N HIS A 89 -4.99 -18.48 -11.22
CA HIS A 89 -5.39 -17.98 -12.54
C HIS A 89 -6.20 -16.68 -12.49
N LEU A 90 -6.78 -16.32 -11.34
CA LEU A 90 -7.50 -15.06 -11.10
C LEU A 90 -6.56 -13.96 -10.56
N ARG A 91 -5.26 -14.22 -10.51
CA ARG A 91 -4.21 -13.34 -9.99
C ARG A 91 -4.38 -12.99 -8.50
N LYS A 92 -5.11 -13.82 -7.75
CA LYS A 92 -5.17 -13.72 -6.29
C LYS A 92 -3.94 -14.39 -5.72
N THR A 93 -3.19 -13.68 -4.86
CA THR A 93 -2.04 -14.26 -4.16
C THR A 93 -2.52 -15.31 -3.16
N THR A 94 -2.04 -16.54 -3.33
CA THR A 94 -2.35 -17.69 -2.46
C THR A 94 -1.19 -18.01 -1.54
N LEU A 95 0.05 -17.73 -1.96
CA LEU A 95 1.25 -17.98 -1.16
C LEU A 95 2.32 -16.89 -1.37
N LEU A 96 3.04 -16.57 -0.29
CA LEU A 96 4.18 -15.64 -0.28
C LEU A 96 5.47 -16.43 -0.02
N ILE A 97 6.38 -16.46 -0.99
CA ILE A 97 7.69 -17.11 -0.86
C ILE A 97 8.76 -16.05 -0.65
N THR A 98 9.67 -16.28 0.29
CA THR A 98 10.80 -15.36 0.58
C THR A 98 12.12 -16.01 0.20
N ILE A 99 12.95 -15.31 -0.57
CA ILE A 99 14.34 -15.70 -0.81
C ILE A 99 15.24 -14.67 -0.13
N LYS A 100 16.15 -15.15 0.73
CA LYS A 100 17.21 -14.31 1.31
C LYS A 100 18.41 -14.33 0.36
N CYS A 101 18.81 -13.17 -0.16
CA CYS A 101 20.09 -13.05 -0.83
C CYS A 101 21.12 -12.61 0.23
N GLN A 102 21.94 -13.54 0.70
CA GLN A 102 23.13 -13.20 1.48
C GLN A 102 24.34 -13.34 0.58
N ILE A 103 24.90 -12.22 0.15
CA ILE A 103 26.23 -12.20 -0.46
C ILE A 103 27.22 -12.25 0.70
N ALA A 104 27.79 -13.42 0.94
CA ALA A 104 28.94 -13.55 1.83
C ALA A 104 30.15 -12.97 1.08
N ILE A 105 30.62 -11.80 1.49
CA ILE A 105 31.94 -11.30 1.11
C ILE A 105 32.88 -11.84 2.19
N GLN A 106 33.74 -12.79 1.81
CA GLN A 106 34.88 -13.23 2.64
C GLN A 106 36.09 -12.36 2.34
#